data_AF-A0A2N1S0X2-F1
#
_entry.id   AF-A0A2N1S0X2-F1
#
_cell.length_a   1.000
_cell.length_b   1.000
_cell.length_c   1.000
_cell.angle_alpha   90.00
_cell.angle_beta   90.00
_cell.angle_gamma   90.00
#
_symmetry.space_group_name_H-M   'P 1'
#
loop_
_entity.id
_entity.type
_entity.pdbx_description
1 polymer ?
#
loop_
_entity_poly.entity_id
_entity_poly.type
_entity_poly.pdbx_seq_one_letter_code
_entity_poly.pdbx_strand_id
1 'polypeptide(L)'
;MAFSYMANRSQYVLPGGGIDPGETPQECAQRECMEELGLGIVASEPVGIVREYYDSILRYENLYLEAKPTGHRGMPQRTEEEIGLGIQECWLDLRSTRPTLLQAPAHLMPHEFQVDHVQRAIANCHVRELLGISAVLGWPWEPIAESRIHLPGIAVKLEIV
;
A
#
# COMPACT_ATOMS: atom_id res chain seq x y z
N MET A 1 3.24 3.99 -12.34
CA MET A 1 2.36 3.24 -11.43
C MET A 1 1.47 4.24 -10.71
N ALA A 2 0.21 3.89 -10.47
CA ALA A 2 -0.73 4.73 -9.74
C ALA A 2 -0.66 4.43 -8.24
N PHE A 3 -0.78 5.47 -7.42
CA PHE A 3 -0.81 5.42 -5.97
C PHE A 3 -2.02 6.20 -5.48
N SER A 4 -2.59 5.74 -4.38
CA SER A 4 -3.45 6.52 -3.50
C SER A 4 -2.55 7.35 -2.59
N TYR A 5 -2.37 8.63 -2.94
CA TYR A 5 -1.58 9.57 -2.16
C TYR A 5 -2.45 10.22 -1.08
N MET A 6 -2.18 9.91 0.19
CA MET A 6 -2.87 10.48 1.34
C MET A 6 -2.22 11.83 1.70
N ALA A 7 -2.73 12.92 1.13
CA ALA A 7 -2.12 14.24 1.27
C ALA A 7 -1.96 14.71 2.72
N ASN A 8 -2.87 14.30 3.62
CA ASN A 8 -2.83 14.71 5.01
C ASN A 8 -1.84 13.90 5.87
N ARG A 9 -1.31 12.78 5.35
CA ARG A 9 -0.27 11.96 6.01
C ARG A 9 1.04 11.86 5.23
N SER A 10 1.11 12.49 4.05
CA SER A 10 2.23 12.39 3.08
C SER A 10 2.55 10.97 2.62
N GLN A 11 1.55 10.08 2.58
CA GLN A 11 1.76 8.65 2.28
C GLN A 11 1.46 8.31 0.83
N TYR A 12 2.34 7.53 0.23
CA TYR A 12 2.12 6.83 -1.03
C TYR A 12 1.78 5.38 -0.74
N VAL A 13 0.51 5.01 -0.88
CA VAL A 13 0.07 3.61 -0.81
C VAL A 13 -0.46 3.14 -2.15
N LEU A 14 -0.27 1.86 -2.47
CA LEU A 14 -0.97 1.29 -3.61
C LEU A 14 -2.47 1.24 -3.28
N PRO A 15 -3.36 1.49 -4.26
CA PRO A 15 -4.79 1.41 -4.02
C PRO A 15 -5.18 -0.01 -3.59
N GLY A 16 -6.02 -0.10 -2.57
CA GLY A 16 -6.42 -1.38 -1.98
C GLY A 16 -7.07 -1.21 -0.61
N GLY A 17 -7.68 -2.30 -0.15
CA GLY A 17 -8.41 -2.33 1.12
C GLY A 17 -8.76 -3.76 1.54
N GLY A 18 -9.85 -3.90 2.30
CA GLY A 18 -10.30 -5.20 2.79
C GLY A 18 -10.95 -6.03 1.70
N ILE A 19 -10.73 -7.35 1.73
CA ILE A 19 -11.46 -8.29 0.88
C ILE A 19 -12.80 -8.60 1.55
N ASP A 20 -13.90 -8.30 0.87
CA ASP A 20 -15.24 -8.54 1.41
C ASP A 20 -15.65 -10.03 1.34
N PRO A 21 -16.64 -10.48 2.15
CA PRO A 21 -17.11 -11.85 2.11
C PRO A 21 -17.60 -12.27 0.71
N GLY A 22 -16.93 -13.27 0.14
CA GLY A 22 -17.25 -13.80 -1.20
C GLY A 22 -16.54 -13.08 -2.34
N GLU A 23 -15.75 -12.04 -2.04
CA GLU A 23 -14.94 -11.32 -3.01
C GLU A 23 -13.60 -12.07 -3.26
N THR A 24 -13.21 -12.19 -4.52
CA THR A 24 -11.85 -12.61 -4.89
C THR A 24 -10.86 -11.47 -4.69
N PRO A 25 -9.55 -11.74 -4.50
CA PRO A 25 -8.57 -10.67 -4.41
C PRO A 25 -8.53 -9.73 -5.63
N GLN A 26 -8.82 -10.26 -6.81
CA GLN A 26 -8.92 -9.50 -8.05
C GLN A 26 -10.12 -8.55 -8.03
N GLU A 27 -11.29 -9.03 -7.61
CA GLU A 27 -12.49 -8.20 -7.48
C GLU A 27 -12.28 -7.09 -6.45
N CYS A 28 -11.66 -7.41 -5.30
CA CYS A 28 -11.26 -6.43 -4.27
C CYS A 28 -10.36 -5.34 -4.87
N ALA A 29 -9.26 -5.72 -5.53
CA ALA A 29 -8.36 -4.75 -6.14
C ALA A 29 -9.05 -3.86 -7.19
N GLN A 30 -9.98 -4.42 -7.97
CA GLN A 30 -10.75 -3.68 -8.97
C GLN A 30 -11.75 -2.70 -8.33
N ARG A 31 -12.45 -3.13 -7.27
CA ARG A 31 -13.37 -2.29 -6.51
C ARG A 31 -12.63 -1.13 -5.85
N GLU A 32 -11.59 -1.43 -5.08
CA GLU A 32 -10.80 -0.43 -4.35
C GLU A 32 -10.16 0.61 -5.29
N CYS A 33 -9.59 0.18 -6.43
CA CYS A 33 -9.08 1.12 -7.44
C CYS A 33 -10.18 2.04 -8.02
N MET A 34 -11.40 1.55 -8.16
CA MET A 34 -12.54 2.35 -8.61
C MET A 34 -13.01 3.32 -7.51
N GLU A 35 -13.13 2.84 -6.29
CA GLU A 35 -13.61 3.62 -5.13
C GLU A 35 -12.62 4.73 -4.78
N GLU A 36 -11.33 4.43 -4.66
CA GLU A 36 -10.34 5.41 -4.24
C GLU A 36 -9.94 6.38 -5.37
N LEU A 37 -9.77 5.87 -6.59
CA LEU A 37 -9.13 6.59 -7.70
C LEU A 37 -10.04 6.79 -8.92
N GLY A 38 -11.20 6.13 -8.97
CA GLY A 38 -12.04 6.10 -10.17
C GLY A 38 -11.32 5.46 -11.36
N LEU A 39 -10.41 4.52 -11.12
CA LEU A 39 -9.57 3.89 -12.14
C LEU A 39 -10.03 2.46 -12.40
N GLY A 40 -10.51 2.18 -13.61
CA GLY A 40 -10.79 0.81 -14.03
C GLY A 40 -9.50 0.04 -14.31
N ILE A 41 -9.36 -1.14 -13.70
CA ILE A 41 -8.23 -2.04 -13.88
C ILE A 41 -8.67 -3.49 -14.14
N VAL A 42 -7.74 -4.31 -14.66
CA VAL A 42 -7.82 -5.77 -14.62
C VAL A 42 -6.63 -6.27 -13.82
N ALA A 43 -6.90 -6.96 -12.71
CA ALA A 43 -5.90 -7.54 -11.83
C ALA A 43 -5.53 -8.98 -12.27
N SER A 44 -4.27 -9.35 -12.08
CA SER A 44 -3.76 -10.72 -12.25
C SER A 44 -4.09 -11.59 -11.04
N GLU A 45 -3.65 -12.85 -11.05
CA GLU A 45 -3.52 -13.63 -9.81
C GLU A 45 -2.56 -12.94 -8.82
N PRO A 46 -2.68 -13.21 -7.51
CA PRO A 46 -1.74 -12.74 -6.52
C PRO A 46 -0.31 -13.18 -6.78
N VAL A 47 0.65 -12.27 -6.58
CA VAL A 47 2.08 -12.50 -6.83
C VAL A 47 2.88 -12.58 -5.53
N GLY A 48 2.42 -11.90 -4.48
CA GLY A 48 3.13 -11.94 -3.21
C GLY A 48 2.32 -11.46 -2.03
N ILE A 49 2.74 -11.90 -0.84
CA ILE A 49 2.15 -11.57 0.45
C ILE A 49 3.21 -10.88 1.30
N VAL A 50 2.91 -9.67 1.77
CA VAL A 50 3.75 -8.96 2.75
C VAL A 50 3.09 -9.05 4.12
N ARG A 51 3.82 -9.66 5.08
CA ARG A 51 3.40 -9.79 6.48
C ARG A 51 4.19 -8.87 7.38
N GLU A 52 3.49 -8.16 8.25
CA GLU A 52 4.08 -7.27 9.25
C GLU A 52 3.84 -7.82 10.66
N TYR A 53 4.93 -8.05 11.39
CA TYR A 53 4.93 -8.52 12.77
C TYR A 53 5.46 -7.43 13.69
N TYR A 54 4.67 -7.03 14.69
CA TYR A 54 5.12 -6.09 15.71
C TYR A 54 5.19 -6.79 17.05
N ASP A 55 6.37 -6.76 17.66
CA ASP A 55 6.67 -7.47 18.91
C ASP A 55 6.31 -8.97 18.79
N SER A 56 6.65 -9.56 17.64
CA SER A 56 6.36 -10.96 17.24
C SER A 56 4.88 -11.31 16.99
N ILE A 57 3.97 -10.34 17.03
CA ILE A 57 2.54 -10.54 16.74
C ILE A 57 2.27 -10.15 15.29
N LEU A 58 1.65 -11.03 14.50
CA LEU A 58 1.17 -10.70 13.15
C LEU A 58 0.09 -9.61 13.25
N ARG A 59 0.33 -8.46 12.61
CA ARG A 59 -0.59 -7.31 12.61
C ARG A 59 -1.26 -7.09 11.27
N TYR A 60 -0.49 -7.22 10.20
CA TYR A 60 -0.98 -7.00 8.84
C TYR A 60 -0.48 -8.09 7.90
N GLU A 61 -1.35 -8.47 6.97
CA GLU A 61 -1.07 -9.35 5.86
C GLU A 61 -1.67 -8.69 4.62
N ASN A 62 -0.82 -8.34 3.65
CA ASN A 62 -1.23 -7.59 2.46
C ASN A 62 -0.90 -8.43 1.23
N LEU A 63 -1.89 -8.62 0.37
CA LEU A 63 -1.77 -9.36 -0.87
C LEU A 63 -1.53 -8.40 -2.04
N TYR A 64 -0.51 -8.68 -2.85
CA TYR A 64 -0.13 -7.84 -3.98
C TYR A 64 -0.38 -8.56 -5.30
N LEU A 65 -0.94 -7.83 -6.26
CA LEU A 65 -1.29 -8.29 -7.59
C LEU A 65 -0.73 -7.33 -8.64
N GLU A 66 -0.39 -7.83 -9.83
CA GLU A 66 -0.18 -6.95 -10.99
C GLU A 66 -1.54 -6.49 -11.50
N ALA A 67 -1.66 -5.23 -11.90
CA ALA A 67 -2.88 -4.72 -12.51
C ALA A 67 -2.58 -3.84 -13.73
N LYS A 68 -3.46 -3.92 -14.72
CA LYS A 68 -3.38 -3.11 -15.95
C LYS A 68 -4.60 -2.21 -16.08
N PRO A 69 -4.43 -0.91 -16.39
CA PRO A 69 -5.56 -0.01 -16.59
C PRO A 69 -6.36 -0.42 -17.83
N THR A 70 -7.68 -0.35 -17.74
CA THR A 70 -8.59 -0.61 -18.87
C THR A 70 -8.85 0.63 -19.73
N GLY A 71 -8.42 1.80 -19.24
CA GLY A 71 -8.77 3.11 -19.80
C GLY A 71 -10.13 3.64 -19.32
N HIS A 72 -10.91 2.84 -18.60
CA HIS A 72 -12.15 3.30 -17.98
C HIS A 72 -11.87 4.24 -16.80
N ARG A 73 -12.65 5.33 -16.73
CA ARG A 73 -12.61 6.30 -15.63
C ARG A 73 -13.99 6.49 -15.03
N GLY A 74 -14.08 6.32 -13.72
CA GLY A 74 -15.25 6.59 -12.91
C GLY A 74 -15.04 7.79 -11.98
N MET A 75 -16.07 8.08 -11.19
CA MET A 75 -15.97 9.06 -10.10
C MET A 75 -15.59 8.30 -8.81
N PRO A 76 -14.51 8.69 -8.11
CA PRO A 76 -14.16 8.08 -6.83
C PRO A 76 -15.32 8.10 -5.83
N GLN A 77 -15.50 7.00 -5.11
CA GLN A 77 -16.48 6.79 -4.06
C GLN A 77 -15.75 6.43 -2.77
N ARG A 78 -15.20 7.45 -2.12
CA ARG A 78 -14.34 7.29 -0.95
C ARG A 78 -15.12 7.21 0.35
N THR A 79 -14.60 6.47 1.31
CA THR A 79 -15.11 6.48 2.68
C THR A 79 -14.86 7.84 3.36
N GLU A 80 -15.56 8.13 4.46
CA GLU A 80 -15.32 9.35 5.25
C GLU A 80 -13.88 9.43 5.76
N GLU A 81 -13.27 8.29 6.10
CA GLU A 81 -11.88 8.22 6.53
C GLU A 81 -10.93 8.63 5.38
N GLU A 82 -11.08 8.06 4.19
CA GLU A 82 -10.26 8.38 3.02
C GLU A 82 -10.41 9.83 2.55
N ILE A 83 -11.63 10.38 2.64
CA ILE A 83 -11.87 11.80 2.43
C ILE A 83 -11.07 12.61 3.46
N GLY A 84 -11.12 12.20 4.73
CA GLY A 84 -10.33 12.79 5.81
C GLY A 84 -8.82 12.69 5.62
N LEU A 85 -8.33 11.65 4.94
CA LEU A 85 -6.91 11.47 4.60
C LEU A 85 -6.49 12.27 3.36
N GLY A 86 -7.45 12.83 2.63
CA GLY A 86 -7.21 13.61 1.43
C GLY A 86 -6.61 12.76 0.31
N ILE A 87 -7.13 11.54 0.09
CA ILE A 87 -6.66 10.64 -0.96
C ILE A 87 -6.73 11.32 -2.34
N GLN A 88 -5.62 11.23 -3.08
CA GLN A 88 -5.48 11.73 -4.44
C GLN A 88 -4.78 10.68 -5.30
N GLU A 89 -5.15 10.63 -6.57
CA GLU A 89 -4.43 9.83 -7.56
C GLU A 89 -3.05 10.45 -7.82
N CYS A 90 -2.00 9.67 -7.60
CA CYS A 90 -0.63 10.07 -7.90
C CYS A 90 0.05 9.04 -8.81
N TRP A 91 0.60 9.51 -9.94
CA TRP A 91 1.36 8.65 -10.85
C TRP A 91 2.86 8.87 -10.68
N LEU A 92 3.58 7.79 -10.37
CA LEU A 92 5.04 7.78 -10.34
C LEU A 92 5.59 6.98 -11.52
N ASP A 93 6.66 7.49 -12.16
CA ASP A 93 7.45 6.71 -13.11
C ASP A 93 8.16 5.58 -12.36
N LEU A 94 8.25 4.40 -12.98
CA LEU A 94 8.85 3.21 -12.38
C LEU A 94 10.26 3.47 -11.82
N ARG A 95 11.04 4.30 -12.51
CA ARG A 95 12.42 4.65 -12.11
C ARG A 95 12.44 5.55 -10.88
N SER A 96 11.42 6.39 -10.71
CA SER A 96 11.27 7.27 -9.54
C SER A 96 10.60 6.60 -8.34
N THR A 97 9.81 5.55 -8.54
CA THR A 97 9.04 4.90 -7.47
C THR A 97 9.92 4.52 -6.28
N ARG A 98 10.99 3.75 -6.50
CA ARG A 98 11.88 3.31 -5.42
C ARG A 98 12.50 4.46 -4.62
N PRO A 99 13.20 5.43 -5.26
CA PRO A 99 13.79 6.54 -4.51
C PRO A 99 12.72 7.43 -3.83
N THR A 100 11.55 7.63 -4.46
CA THR A 100 10.46 8.41 -3.84
C THR A 100 9.98 7.74 -2.56
N LEU A 101 9.63 6.45 -2.59
CA LEU A 101 9.09 5.77 -1.40
C LEU A 101 10.14 5.61 -0.28
N LEU A 102 11.43 5.44 -0.61
CA LEU A 102 12.50 5.38 0.39
C LEU A 102 12.75 6.72 1.11
N GLN A 103 12.40 7.84 0.48
CA GLN A 103 12.64 9.19 1.01
C GLN A 103 11.37 9.87 1.54
N ALA A 104 10.19 9.38 1.14
CA ALA A 104 8.92 9.96 1.50
C ALA A 104 8.69 9.86 3.03
N PRO A 105 8.36 10.98 3.70
CA PRO A 105 7.98 10.95 5.10
C PRO A 105 6.62 10.28 5.25
N ALA A 106 6.38 9.59 6.36
CA ALA A 106 5.04 9.16 6.75
C ALA A 106 4.76 9.66 8.16
N HIS A 107 3.70 10.44 8.33
CA HIS A 107 3.35 11.04 9.61
C HIS A 107 1.87 10.88 9.93
N LEU A 108 1.55 10.96 11.22
CA LEU A 108 0.18 11.15 11.70
C LEU A 108 -0.27 12.58 11.40
N MET A 109 -1.58 12.81 11.28
CA MET A 109 -2.09 14.19 11.29
C MET A 109 -1.91 14.81 12.69
N PRO A 110 -1.75 16.15 12.83
CA PRO A 110 -1.46 16.80 14.12
C PRO A 110 -2.45 16.52 15.26
N HIS A 111 -3.68 16.14 14.94
CA HIS A 111 -4.74 15.84 15.91
C HIS A 111 -5.18 14.37 15.89
N GLU A 112 -4.44 13.53 15.17
CA GLU A 112 -4.75 12.13 15.03
C GLU A 112 -4.14 11.34 16.19
N PHE A 113 -4.99 10.58 16.88
CA PHE A 113 -4.54 9.59 17.84
C PHE A 113 -4.68 8.20 17.24
N GLN A 114 -3.56 7.47 17.23
CA GLN A 114 -3.53 6.07 16.80
C GLN A 114 -2.90 5.23 17.89
N VAL A 115 -3.37 4.00 18.01
CA VAL A 115 -2.72 2.98 18.85
C VAL A 115 -1.34 2.65 18.29
N ASP A 116 -0.41 2.26 19.16
CA ASP A 116 1.01 2.08 18.81
C ASP A 116 1.25 1.24 17.55
N HIS A 117 0.57 0.10 17.39
CA HIS A 117 0.73 -0.72 16.19
C HIS A 117 0.29 0.01 14.91
N VAL A 118 -0.74 0.84 14.94
CA VAL A 118 -1.16 1.63 13.77
C VAL A 118 -0.14 2.73 13.47
N GLN A 119 0.45 3.37 14.48
CA GLN A 119 1.54 4.33 14.29
C GLN A 119 2.74 3.68 13.58
N ARG A 120 3.11 2.47 14.02
CA ARG A 120 4.18 1.68 13.40
C ARG A 120 3.84 1.29 11.96
N ALA A 121 2.59 0.93 11.67
CA ALA A 121 2.12 0.62 10.31
C ALA A 121 2.16 1.82 9.37
N ILE A 122 1.77 2.99 9.88
CA ILE A 122 1.86 4.28 9.18
C ILE A 122 3.32 4.59 8.86
N ALA A 123 4.21 4.53 9.85
CA ALA A 123 5.62 4.82 9.65
C ALA A 123 6.32 3.81 8.71
N ASN A 124 5.75 2.60 8.56
CA ASN A 124 6.29 1.54 7.73
C ASN A 124 5.62 1.40 6.35
N CYS A 125 4.61 2.21 6.02
CA CYS A 125 3.77 1.98 4.84
C CYS A 125 4.57 1.95 3.53
N HIS A 126 5.49 2.90 3.30
CA HIS A 126 6.28 2.95 2.07
C HIS A 126 7.19 1.74 1.89
N VAL A 127 7.75 1.19 2.97
CA VAL A 127 8.56 -0.03 2.91
C VAL A 127 7.69 -1.23 2.56
N ARG A 128 6.49 -1.33 3.18
CA ARG A 128 5.53 -2.38 2.85
C ARG A 128 5.19 -2.34 1.35
N GLU A 129 4.85 -1.17 0.81
CA GLU A 129 4.54 -1.04 -0.61
C GLU A 129 5.75 -1.38 -1.50
N LEU A 130 6.96 -0.95 -1.13
CA LEU A 130 8.16 -1.30 -1.88
C LEU A 130 8.41 -2.80 -1.95
N LEU A 131 8.09 -3.55 -0.89
CA LEU A 131 8.21 -5.01 -0.90
C LEU A 131 7.17 -5.65 -1.81
N GLY A 132 5.91 -5.18 -1.75
CA GLY A 132 4.85 -5.63 -2.67
C GLY A 132 5.19 -5.36 -4.13
N ILE A 133 5.66 -4.14 -4.43
CA ILE A 133 6.14 -3.75 -5.76
C ILE A 133 7.32 -4.62 -6.19
N SER A 134 8.25 -4.94 -5.28
CA SER A 134 9.41 -5.79 -5.58
C SER A 134 8.99 -7.21 -5.95
N ALA A 135 7.95 -7.75 -5.31
CA ALA A 135 7.37 -9.05 -5.66
C ALA A 135 6.82 -9.06 -7.10
N VAL A 136 6.03 -8.03 -7.44
CA VAL A 136 5.42 -7.90 -8.78
C VAL A 136 6.46 -7.67 -9.89
N LEU A 137 7.50 -6.87 -9.61
CA LEU A 137 8.51 -6.50 -10.61
C LEU A 137 9.76 -7.40 -10.60
N GLY A 138 9.86 -8.35 -9.67
CA GLY A 138 11.05 -9.19 -9.49
C GLY A 138 12.30 -8.41 -9.06
N TRP A 139 12.15 -7.35 -8.27
CA TRP A 139 13.28 -6.59 -7.74
C TRP A 139 13.89 -7.28 -6.49
N PRO A 140 15.21 -7.19 -6.27
CA PRO A 140 15.82 -7.62 -5.01
C PRO A 140 15.23 -6.85 -3.83
N TRP A 141 14.61 -7.56 -2.91
CA TRP A 141 13.80 -6.99 -1.84
C TRP A 141 14.53 -7.01 -0.48
N GLU A 142 15.53 -7.86 -0.31
CA GLU A 142 16.31 -8.01 0.92
C GLU A 142 16.94 -6.68 1.36
N PRO A 143 17.56 -5.87 0.47
CA PRO A 143 18.10 -4.58 0.88
C PRO A 143 17.02 -3.57 1.33
N ILE A 144 15.78 -3.72 0.82
CA ILE A 144 14.64 -2.89 1.22
C ILE A 144 14.20 -3.29 2.63
N ALA A 145 14.11 -4.59 2.90
CA ALA A 145 13.80 -5.11 4.24
C ALA A 145 14.87 -4.72 5.28
N GLU A 146 16.15 -4.70 4.91
CA GLU A 146 17.28 -4.34 5.78
C GLU A 146 17.40 -2.84 6.08
N SER A 147 16.91 -1.96 5.20
CA SER A 147 16.90 -0.50 5.41
C SER A 147 16.05 -0.02 6.60
N ARG A 148 15.36 -0.95 7.29
CA ARG A 148 14.54 -0.74 8.48
C ARG A 148 15.39 -0.53 9.74
N ILE A 149 16.09 0.59 9.81
CA ILE A 149 17.02 0.89 10.91
C ILE A 149 16.35 1.74 12.03
N HIS A 150 15.07 2.13 11.91
CA HIS A 150 14.52 3.17 12.80
C HIS A 150 13.32 2.81 13.68
N LEU A 151 12.64 1.68 13.47
CA LEU A 151 11.44 1.33 14.26
C LEU A 151 11.62 0.00 15.01
N PRO A 152 11.77 0.02 16.35
CA PRO A 152 12.01 -1.18 17.14
C PRO A 152 10.81 -2.14 17.10
N GLY A 153 11.10 -3.44 17.11
CA GLY A 153 10.09 -4.50 17.21
C GLY A 153 9.33 -4.82 15.93
N ILE A 154 9.67 -4.21 14.78
CA ILE A 154 9.01 -4.47 13.50
C ILE A 154 9.79 -5.48 12.65
N ALA A 155 9.22 -6.66 12.43
CA ALA A 155 9.71 -7.62 11.44
C ALA A 155 8.75 -7.70 10.24
N VAL A 156 9.28 -7.79 9.02
CA VAL A 156 8.48 -8.00 7.81
C VAL A 156 8.98 -9.22 7.05
N LYS A 157 8.03 -9.95 6.46
CA LYS A 157 8.30 -11.10 5.59
C LYS A 157 7.57 -10.93 4.27
N LEU A 158 8.27 -11.19 3.17
CA LEU A 158 7.70 -11.32 1.85
C LEU A 158 7.65 -12.81 1.47
N GLU A 159 6.50 -13.27 0.99
CA GLU A 159 6.30 -14.59 0.39
C GLU A 159 5.84 -14.40 -1.05
N ILE A 160 6.49 -15.07 -2.01
CA ILE A 160 6.08 -15.08 -3.41
C ILE A 160 5.13 -16.26 -3.62
N VAL A 161 4.03 -16.03 -4.35
CA VAL A 161 2.98 -17.02 -4.63
C VAL A 161 3.16 -17.66 -6.00
#